data_AF-A0A1G7L8D6-F1
#
_entry.id   AF-A0A1G7L8D6-F1
#
_cell.length_a   1.000
_cell.length_b   1.000
_cell.length_c   1.000
_cell.angle_alpha   90.00
_cell.angle_beta   90.00
_cell.angle_gamma   90.00
#
_symmetry.space_group_name_H-M   'P 1'
#
loop_
_entity.id
_entity.type
_entity.pdbx_description
1 polymer ?
#
loop_
_entity_poly.entity_id
_entity_poly.type
_entity_poly.pdbx_seq_one_letter_code
_entity_poly.pdbx_strand_id
1 'polypeptide(L)' 'MEPIFYVMAILGCGDGNTQCTEARLVPARYATMAQCRADLPNRIAQNTDVPFPVIGADCRATGLQIAKAEKPRSRG' A
#
# COMPACT_ATOMS: atom_id res chain seq x y z
N MET A 1 -22.63 -0.51 -6.87
CA MET A 1 -21.69 -1.05 -5.87
C MET A 1 -20.35 -1.11 -6.56
N GLU A 2 -19.48 -0.13 -6.34
CA GLU A 2 -18.17 -0.15 -6.99
C GLU A 2 -17.29 -1.23 -6.35
N PRO A 3 -16.58 -2.02 -7.16
CA PRO A 3 -15.74 -3.07 -6.64
C PRO A 3 -14.55 -2.46 -5.88
N ILE A 4 -14.40 -2.85 -4.61
CA ILE A 4 -13.22 -2.54 -3.81
C ILE A 4 -12.12 -3.51 -4.27
N PHE A 5 -11.00 -2.97 -4.73
CA PHE A 5 -9.81 -3.77 -5.00
C PHE A 5 -8.73 -3.40 -4.00
N TYR A 6 -7.80 -4.32 -3.77
CA TYR A 6 -6.61 -4.04 -2.99
C TYR A 6 -5.41 -4.03 -3.92
N VAL A 7 -4.57 -3.02 -3.76
CA VAL A 7 -3.31 -2.87 -4.52
C VAL A 7 -2.15 -2.91 -3.55
N MET A 8 -0.98 -3.21 -4.07
CA MET A 8 0.25 -3.25 -3.28
C MET A 8 1.18 -2.12 -3.70
N ALA A 9 1.61 -1.32 -2.73
CA ALA A 9 2.64 -0.32 -2.91
C ALA A 9 3.96 -0.88 -2.38
N ILE A 10 5.00 -0.88 -3.22
CA ILE A 10 6.38 -1.14 -2.78
C ILE A 10 6.93 0.17 -2.24
N LEU A 11 7.33 0.13 -0.97
CA LEU A 11 7.93 1.24 -0.27
C LEU A 11 9.45 1.08 -0.28
N GLY A 12 10.15 2.12 -0.72
CA GLY A 12 11.60 2.22 -0.57
C GLY A 12 11.91 2.99 0.70
N CYS A 13 12.63 2.37 1.63
CA CYS A 13 13.09 2.99 2.86
C CYS A 13 14.58 3.34 2.71
N GLY A 14 14.95 4.57 3.10
CA GLY A 14 16.35 4.97 3.19
C GLY A 14 17.08 4.33 4.38
N ASP A 15 18.36 4.67 4.55
CA ASP A 15 19.29 4.06 5.52
C ASP A 15 18.82 4.05 7.00
N GLY A 16 17.81 4.85 7.33
CA GLY A 16 17.23 4.92 8.67
C GLY A 16 15.98 4.07 8.90
N ASN A 17 15.43 3.36 7.91
CA ASN A 17 14.14 2.63 7.98
C ASN A 17 12.91 3.45 8.45
N THR A 18 13.06 4.75 8.66
CA THR A 18 12.02 5.65 9.20
C THR A 18 11.35 6.50 8.15
N GLN A 19 11.98 6.66 6.98
CA GLN A 19 11.48 7.43 5.86
C GLN A 19 11.27 6.49 4.68
N CYS A 20 10.11 5.84 4.65
CA CYS A 20 9.71 4.96 3.56
C CYS A 20 8.79 5.72 2.61
N THR A 21 9.21 5.85 1.36
CA THR A 21 8.40 6.48 0.29
C THR A 21 7.89 5.42 -0.67
N GLU A 22 6.79 5.71 -1.36
CA GLU A 22 6.35 4.86 -2.47
C GLU A 22 7.41 4.89 -3.58
N ALA A 23 8.04 3.73 -3.81
CA ALA A 23 9.03 3.56 -4.86
C ALA A 23 8.40 3.00 -6.14
N ARG A 24 7.40 2.12 -6.00
CA ARG A 24 6.69 1.51 -7.13
C ARG A 24 5.30 1.04 -6.71
N LEU A 25 4.30 1.26 -7.57
CA LEU A 25 2.99 0.62 -7.44
C LEU A 25 2.96 -0.69 -8.23
N VAL A 26 2.54 -1.77 -7.58
CA VAL A 26 2.31 -3.04 -8.26
C VAL A 26 0.92 -3.02 -8.89
N PRO A 27 0.77 -3.28 -10.20
CA PRO A 27 -0.53 -3.28 -10.87
C PRO A 27 -1.44 -4.47 -10.48
N ALA A 28 -1.02 -5.29 -9.53
CA ALA A 28 -1.78 -6.43 -9.03
C ALA A 28 -3.04 -5.96 -8.29
N ARG A 29 -4.19 -6.48 -8.68
CA ARG A 29 -5.48 -6.25 -8.04
C ARG A 29 -5.88 -7.51 -7.27
N TYR A 30 -5.96 -7.41 -5.96
CA TYR A 30 -6.46 -8.49 -5.11
C TYR A 30 -7.94 -8.26 -4.79
N ALA A 31 -8.69 -9.34 -4.66
CA ALA A 31 -10.10 -9.28 -4.28
C ALA A 31 -10.27 -9.04 -2.77
N THR A 32 -9.30 -9.46 -1.96
CA THR A 32 -9.35 -9.32 -0.50
C THR A 32 -8.01 -8.85 0.08
N MET A 33 -8.05 -8.21 1.25
CA MET A 33 -6.83 -7.81 1.96
C MET A 33 -6.00 -9.01 2.44
N ALA A 34 -6.65 -10.14 2.73
CA ALA A 34 -5.97 -11.37 3.11
C ALA A 34 -5.11 -11.92 1.96
N GLN A 35 -5.63 -11.89 0.72
CA GLN A 35 -4.87 -12.26 -0.47
C GLN A 35 -3.68 -11.32 -0.69
N CYS A 36 -3.88 -10.01 -0.56
CA CYS A 36 -2.79 -9.04 -0.69
C CYS A 36 -1.68 -9.30 0.33
N ARG A 37 -2.04 -9.53 1.60
CA ARG A 37 -1.07 -9.81 2.68
C ARG A 37 -0.30 -11.11 2.46
N ALA A 38 -0.98 -12.15 1.97
CA ALA A 38 -0.33 -13.43 1.68
C ALA A 38 0.69 -13.31 0.53
N ASP A 39 0.49 -12.39 -0.40
CA ASP A 39 1.38 -12.17 -1.55
C ASP A 39 2.52 -11.16 -1.27
N LEU A 40 2.52 -10.48 -0.12
CA LEU A 40 3.59 -9.55 0.29
C LEU A 40 5.00 -10.13 0.12
N PRO A 41 5.36 -11.32 0.67
CA PRO A 41 6.72 -11.84 0.54
C PRO A 41 7.12 -12.11 -0.91
N ASN A 42 6.19 -12.59 -1.74
CA ASN A 42 6.44 -12.83 -3.16
C ASN A 42 6.72 -11.53 -3.90
N ARG A 43 5.97 -10.46 -3.60
CA ARG A 43 6.14 -9.17 -4.26
C ARG A 43 7.40 -8.45 -3.81
N ILE A 44 7.78 -8.55 -2.54
CA ILE A 44 9.06 -8.03 -2.06
C ILE A 44 10.20 -8.74 -2.80
N ALA A 45 10.18 -10.07 -2.89
CA ALA A 45 11.20 -10.84 -3.60
C ALA A 45 11.31 -10.50 -5.10
N GLN A 46 10.18 -10.19 -5.75
CA GLN A 46 10.12 -9.80 -7.16
C GLN A 46 10.52 -8.34 -7.43
N ASN A 47 10.59 -7.48 -6.41
CA ASN A 47 10.90 -6.05 -6.55
C ASN A 47 12.23 -5.68 -5.88
N THR A 48 13.16 -6.63 -5.84
CA THR A 48 14.54 -6.43 -5.35
C THR A 48 15.40 -5.57 -6.27
N ASP A 49 14.89 -5.23 -7.47
CA ASP A 49 15.47 -4.28 -8.42
C ASP A 49 15.24 -2.81 -8.05
N VAL A 50 14.42 -2.55 -7.03
CA VAL A 50 14.14 -1.19 -6.55
C VAL A 50 15.42 -0.61 -5.91
N PRO A 51 15.87 0.60 -6.31
CA PRO A 51 17.16 1.17 -5.89
C PRO A 51 17.08 1.77 -4.49
N PHE A 52 16.71 0.96 -3.50
CA PHE A 52 16.62 1.33 -2.10
C PHE A 52 17.34 0.28 -1.24
N PRO A 53 18.01 0.70 -0.16
CA PRO A 53 18.74 -0.22 0.72
C PRO A 53 17.79 -1.18 1.44
N VAL A 54 16.57 -0.74 1.73
CA VAL A 54 15.51 -1.56 2.32
C VAL A 54 14.22 -1.32 1.57
N ILE A 55 13.49 -2.41 1.30
CA ILE A 55 12.17 -2.35 0.67
C ILE A 55 11.12 -2.97 1.59
N GLY A 56 9.97 -2.31 1.67
CA GLY A 56 8.75 -2.80 2.29
C GLY A 56 7.63 -2.93 1.26
N ALA A 57 6.55 -3.59 1.64
CA ALA A 57 5.34 -3.61 0.84
C ALA A 57 4.14 -3.32 1.74
N ASP A 58 3.23 -2.50 1.22
CA ASP A 58 2.02 -2.06 1.92
C ASP A 58 0.78 -2.37 1.08
N CYS A 59 -0.23 -2.94 1.71
CA CYS A 59 -1.48 -3.33 1.07
C CYS A 59 -2.54 -2.26 1.32
N ARG A 60 -2.90 -1.54 0.25
CA ARG A 60 -3.87 -0.45 0.31
C ARG A 60 -5.17 -0.86 -0.38
N ALA A 61 -6.30 -0.50 0.21
CA ALA A 61 -7.58 -0.59 -0.47
C ALA A 61 -7.66 0.56 -1.50
N THR A 62 -7.89 0.25 -2.76
CA THR A 62 -8.09 1.22 -3.84
C THR A 62 -9.46 1.00 -4.47
N GLY A 63 -10.26 2.05 -4.38
CA GLY A 63 -11.66 2.16 -4.76
C GLY A 63 -12.17 3.44 -4.11
N LEU A 64 -13.38 3.89 -4.43
CA LEU A 64 -14.06 4.96 -3.70
C LEU A 64 -14.35 4.47 -2.27
N GLN A 65 -13.32 4.39 -1.44
CA GLN A 65 -13.48 4.60 -0.01
C GLN A 65 -13.88 6.07 0.07
N ILE A 66 -15.18 6.34 0.12
CA ILE A 66 -15.65 7.55 0.77
C ILE A 66 -15.02 7.48 2.14
N ALA A 67 -13.86 8.12 2.30
CA ALA A 67 -13.32 8.44 3.59
C ALA A 67 -14.51 9.06 4.31
N LYS A 68 -15.01 8.38 5.34
CA LYS A 68 -15.83 9.06 6.32
C LYS A 68 -14.89 10.12 6.89
N ALA A 69 -14.83 11.27 6.24
CA ALA A 69 -14.35 12.48 6.82
C ALA A 69 -15.27 12.66 8.02
N GLU A 70 -14.80 12.24 9.19
CA GLU A 70 -15.43 12.59 10.45
C GLU A 70 -15.67 14.08 10.38
N LYS A 71 -16.96 14.46 10.37
CA LYS A 71 -17.42 15.84 10.33
C LYS A 71 -16.51 16.65 11.26
N PRO A 72 -15.88 17.75 10.80
CA PRO A 72 -15.27 18.67 11.74
C PRO A 72 -16.37 19.07 12.72
N ARG A 73 -16.23 18.70 13.99
CA ARG A 73 -17.15 19.14 15.05
C ARG A 73 -17.15 20.66 15.00
N SER A 74 -18.30 21.24 14.65
CA SER A 74 -18.53 22.68 14.71
C SER A 74 -18.16 23.15 16.10
N ARG A 75 -17.16 24.03 16.21
CA ARG A 75 -16.90 24.81 17.42
C ARG A 75 -18.12 25.68 17.68
N GLY A 76 -18.80 25.41 18.79
CA GLY A 76 -19.71 26.36 19.43
C GLY A 76 -18.94 27.32 20.32
#